data_AF-A0A0F0CGR4-F1
#
_entry.id   AF-A0A0F0CGR4-F1
#
_cell.length_a   1.000
_cell.length_b   1.000
_cell.length_c   1.000
_cell.angle_alpha   90.00
_cell.angle_beta   90.00
_cell.angle_gamma   90.00
#
_symmetry.space_group_name_H-M   'P 1'
#
loop_
_entity.id
_entity.type
_entity.pdbx_description
1 polymer ?
#
loop_
_entity_poly.entity_id
_entity_poly.type
_entity_poly.pdbx_seq_one_letter_code
_entity_poly.pdbx_strand_id
1 'polypeptide(L)'
;MKRLLAVICASLITLTGCKMRLTEGEICDKQFLPAHTQTMLIPMTHTNGKTSYTTYIPMVYSYPDRWCIRIQALNPNDKGRYESAIYYVTKDVYDECEIGELFKYDPERDFKDEPVEKKKGGTANEG
;
A
#
# COMPACT_ATOMS: atom_id res chain seq x y z
N MET A 1 -19.65 43.06 18.10
CA MET A 1 -18.55 42.29 17.49
C MET A 1 -17.64 41.77 18.60
N LYS A 2 -17.80 40.52 19.07
CA LYS A 2 -16.87 39.84 20.01
C LYS A 2 -17.26 38.39 20.37
N ARG A 3 -18.39 37.86 19.88
CA ARG A 3 -18.84 36.49 20.20
C ARG A 3 -18.90 35.53 19.00
N LEU A 4 -18.51 35.99 17.80
CA LEU A 4 -18.54 35.19 16.57
C LEU A 4 -17.17 34.57 16.19
N LEU A 5 -16.08 34.94 16.87
CA LEU A 5 -14.75 34.35 16.59
C LEU A 5 -14.50 33.01 17.30
N ALA A 6 -15.28 32.65 18.31
CA ALA A 6 -14.99 31.48 19.14
C ALA A 6 -15.45 30.13 18.53
N VAL A 7 -16.26 30.16 17.46
CA VAL A 7 -16.87 28.94 16.89
C VAL A 7 -16.07 28.36 15.72
N ILE A 8 -15.19 29.15 15.09
CA ILE A 8 -14.42 28.73 13.91
C ILE A 8 -13.12 27.99 14.30
N CYS A 9 -12.58 28.20 15.52
CA CYS A 9 -11.36 27.51 15.97
C CYS A 9 -11.60 26.08 16.51
N ALA A 10 -12.85 25.64 16.68
CA ALA A 10 -13.16 24.33 17.26
C ALA A 10 -13.28 23.19 16.23
N SER A 11 -13.24 23.49 14.93
CA SER A 11 -13.39 22.48 13.86
C SER A 11 -12.06 21.97 13.27
N LEU A 12 -10.90 22.38 13.81
CA LEU A 12 -9.57 22.04 13.28
C LEU A 12 -8.87 20.84 13.95
N ILE A 13 -9.53 20.16 14.88
CA ILE A 13 -9.02 18.98 15.60
C ILE A 13 -10.13 17.94 15.42
N THR A 14 -10.03 16.80 14.75
CA THR A 14 -8.95 15.85 14.48
C THR A 14 -9.42 14.98 13.30
N LEU A 15 -8.88 15.17 12.09
CA LEU A 15 -9.01 14.16 11.02
C LEU A 15 -7.65 13.57 10.65
N THR A 16 -6.76 13.41 11.63
CA THR A 16 -5.56 12.60 11.46
C THR A 16 -5.91 11.14 11.78
N GLY A 17 -6.69 10.52 10.91
CA GLY A 17 -6.86 9.07 10.89
C GLY A 17 -5.63 8.37 10.29
N CYS A 18 -4.42 8.75 10.70
CA CYS A 18 -3.24 7.94 10.44
C CYS A 18 -3.34 6.74 11.39
N LYS A 19 -4.12 5.73 10.99
CA LYS A 19 -4.10 4.44 11.67
C LYS A 19 -2.65 3.95 11.55
N MET A 20 -1.91 3.99 12.67
CA MET A 20 -0.54 3.49 12.69
C MET A 20 -0.59 2.04 12.24
N ARG A 21 -0.03 1.76 11.08
CA ARG A 21 0.01 0.42 10.49
C ARG A 21 0.84 -0.46 11.42
N LEU A 22 0.32 -1.62 11.81
CA LEU A 22 0.97 -2.54 12.76
C LEU A 22 2.41 -2.84 12.33
N THR A 23 3.42 -2.43 13.11
CA THR A 23 4.85 -2.61 12.78
C THR A 23 5.50 -3.79 13.48
N GLU A 24 4.84 -4.42 14.44
CA GLU A 24 5.38 -5.56 15.19
C GLU A 24 4.23 -6.50 15.56
N GLY A 25 4.42 -7.81 15.42
CA GLY A 25 3.38 -8.79 15.66
C GLY A 25 3.82 -10.21 15.33
N GLU A 26 2.99 -11.18 15.72
CA GLU A 26 3.23 -12.59 15.44
C GLU A 26 3.02 -12.87 13.95
N ILE A 27 3.95 -13.58 13.32
CA ILE A 27 3.79 -14.06 11.95
C ILE A 27 2.68 -15.11 11.92
N CYS A 28 1.60 -14.83 11.19
CA CYS A 28 0.48 -15.76 11.06
C CYS A 28 0.35 -16.39 9.67
N ASP A 29 1.03 -15.86 8.66
CA ASP A 29 1.03 -16.39 7.30
C ASP A 29 2.28 -15.97 6.52
N LYS A 30 2.70 -16.80 5.58
CA LYS A 30 3.87 -16.62 4.71
C LYS A 30 3.50 -17.04 3.30
N GLN A 31 3.77 -16.17 2.31
CA GLN A 31 3.45 -16.45 0.91
C GLN A 31 4.60 -16.06 -0.02
N PHE A 32 4.99 -16.97 -0.92
CA PHE A 32 5.83 -16.66 -2.06
C PHE A 32 4.94 -16.35 -3.28
N LEU A 33 5.23 -15.23 -3.95
CA LEU A 33 4.56 -14.82 -5.18
C LEU A 33 5.60 -14.74 -6.30
N PRO A 34 5.50 -15.58 -7.35
CA PRO A 34 6.49 -15.58 -8.41
C PRO A 34 6.45 -14.29 -9.23
N ALA A 35 7.59 -13.99 -9.85
CA ALA A 35 7.73 -12.91 -10.80
C ALA A 35 6.75 -13.05 -11.96
N HIS A 36 6.17 -11.92 -12.37
CA HIS A 36 5.32 -11.86 -13.56
C HIS A 36 5.24 -10.44 -14.09
N THR A 37 4.87 -10.31 -15.36
CA THR A 37 4.59 -9.03 -16.00
C THR A 37 3.16 -9.01 -16.48
N GLN A 38 2.48 -7.89 -16.26
CA GLN A 38 1.13 -7.66 -16.77
C GLN A 38 1.01 -6.29 -17.40
N THR A 39 0.20 -6.19 -18.44
CA THR A 39 -0.14 -4.92 -19.10
C THR A 39 -1.56 -4.54 -18.73
N MET A 40 -1.74 -3.36 -18.14
CA MET A 40 -3.05 -2.79 -17.83
C MET A 40 -3.32 -1.58 -18.71
N LEU A 41 -4.52 -1.51 -19.29
CA LEU A 41 -4.98 -0.33 -20.03
C LEU A 41 -5.64 0.62 -19.04
N ILE A 42 -5.03 1.79 -18.82
CA ILE A 42 -5.57 2.81 -17.93
C ILE A 42 -6.43 3.78 -18.75
N PRO A 43 -7.75 3.86 -18.52
CA PRO A 43 -8.60 4.82 -19.21
C PRO A 43 -8.35 6.23 -18.67
N MET A 44 -8.15 7.17 -19.58
CA MET A 44 -8.11 8.60 -19.31
C MET A 44 -9.24 9.28 -20.09
N THR A 45 -10.21 9.79 -19.34
CA THR A 45 -11.37 10.49 -19.89
C THR A 45 -11.09 11.99 -19.97
N HIS A 46 -11.27 12.54 -21.16
CA HIS A 46 -11.14 13.96 -21.46
C HIS A 46 -12.53 14.53 -21.72
N THR A 47 -12.83 15.70 -21.14
CA THR A 47 -14.10 16.40 -21.36
C THR A 47 -13.86 17.89 -21.50
N ASN A 48 -14.63 18.53 -22.38
CA ASN A 48 -14.66 19.99 -22.53
C ASN A 48 -16.01 20.60 -22.08
N GLY A 49 -16.84 19.81 -21.38
CA GLY A 49 -18.17 20.20 -20.93
C GLY A 49 -19.29 20.08 -21.99
N LYS A 50 -18.96 19.81 -23.26
CA LYS A 50 -19.94 19.52 -24.33
C LYS A 50 -19.80 18.10 -24.86
N THR A 51 -18.58 17.65 -25.06
CA THR A 51 -18.23 16.31 -25.51
C THR A 51 -17.20 15.70 -24.57
N SER A 52 -17.21 14.37 -24.50
CA SER A 52 -16.24 13.58 -23.74
C SER A 52 -15.72 12.43 -24.59
N TYR A 53 -14.44 12.11 -24.46
CA TYR A 53 -13.82 10.97 -25.11
C TYR A 53 -12.82 10.31 -24.15
N THR A 54 -12.57 9.01 -24.34
CA THR A 54 -11.65 8.24 -23.49
C THR A 54 -10.49 7.72 -24.33
N THR A 55 -9.28 7.96 -23.83
CA THR A 55 -8.03 7.38 -24.35
C THR A 55 -7.56 6.28 -23.40
N TYR A 56 -6.89 5.26 -23.92
CA TYR A 56 -6.33 4.18 -23.10
C TYR A 56 -4.81 4.23 -23.16
N ILE A 57 -4.17 4.35 -21.99
CA ILE A 57 -2.71 4.30 -21.88
C ILE A 57 -2.30 2.90 -21.41
N PRO A 58 -1.55 2.13 -22.20
CA PRO A 58 -1.01 0.87 -21.72
C PRO A 58 0.07 1.14 -20.67
N MET A 59 -0.03 0.46 -19.54
CA MET A 59 0.94 0.49 -18.46
C MET A 59 1.42 -0.93 -18.22
N VAL A 60 2.73 -1.14 -18.31
CA VAL A 60 3.41 -2.40 -18.04
C VAL A 60 3.85 -2.41 -16.57
N TYR A 61 3.41 -3.42 -15.84
CA TYR A 61 3.75 -3.67 -14.44
C TYR A 61 4.63 -4.92 -14.39
N SER A 62 5.88 -4.77 -13.96
CA SER A 62 6.81 -5.88 -13.78
C SER A 62 7.01 -6.13 -12.30
N TYR A 63 6.51 -7.28 -11.85
CA TYR A 63 6.65 -7.72 -10.47
C TYR A 63 7.83 -8.68 -10.37
N PRO A 64 8.80 -8.43 -9.48
CA PRO A 64 9.82 -9.41 -9.18
C PRO A 64 9.21 -10.57 -8.37
N ASP A 65 10.04 -11.57 -8.08
CA ASP A 65 9.76 -12.51 -7.01
C ASP A 65 9.54 -11.75 -5.69
N ARG A 66 8.50 -12.13 -4.96
CA ARG A 66 8.08 -11.44 -3.74
C ARG A 66 7.87 -12.45 -2.63
N TRP A 67 8.43 -12.15 -1.47
CA TRP A 67 8.27 -12.93 -0.25
C TRP A 67 7.48 -12.11 0.74
N CYS A 68 6.28 -12.59 1.08
CA CYS A 68 5.31 -11.88 1.88
C CYS A 68 5.20 -12.52 3.25
N ILE A 69 5.25 -11.71 4.29
CA ILE A 69 4.95 -12.11 5.66
C ILE A 69 3.72 -11.33 6.12
N ARG A 70 2.74 -12.03 6.67
CA ARG A 70 1.59 -11.43 7.36
C ARG A 70 1.84 -11.52 8.85
N ILE A 71 1.75 -10.37 9.52
CA ILE A 71 1.78 -10.30 10.98
C ILE A 71 0.42 -9.97 11.54
N GLN A 72 0.19 -10.39 12.78
CA GLN A 72 -0.99 -10.02 13.56
C GLN A 72 -0.62 -9.66 14.99
N ALA A 73 -1.39 -8.76 15.60
CA ALA A 73 -1.29 -8.46 17.02
C ALA A 73 -2.67 -8.10 17.57
N LEU A 74 -2.87 -8.37 18.86
CA LEU A 74 -4.07 -7.96 19.56
C LEU A 74 -4.10 -6.42 19.65
N ASN A 75 -5.19 -5.81 19.18
CA ASN A 75 -5.40 -4.38 19.35
C ASN A 75 -6.17 -4.14 20.67
N PRO A 76 -5.51 -3.64 21.75
CA PRO A 76 -6.17 -3.44 23.04
C PRO A 76 -7.25 -2.35 22.97
N ASN A 77 -7.14 -1.43 22.01
CA ASN A 77 -8.08 -0.33 21.83
C ASN A 77 -9.34 -0.75 21.03
N ASP A 78 -9.34 -1.92 20.39
CA ASP A 78 -10.47 -2.44 19.60
C ASP A 78 -11.01 -3.76 20.17
N LYS A 79 -11.38 -3.76 21.46
CA LYS A 79 -12.10 -4.86 22.13
C LYS A 79 -11.42 -6.24 22.00
N GLY A 80 -10.09 -6.28 21.89
CA GLY A 80 -9.35 -7.53 21.72
C GLY A 80 -9.50 -8.16 20.33
N ARG A 81 -9.79 -7.37 19.29
CA ARG A 81 -9.68 -7.83 17.90
C ARG A 81 -8.22 -7.85 17.46
N TYR A 82 -7.88 -8.80 16.60
CA TYR A 82 -6.58 -8.81 15.95
C TYR A 82 -6.56 -7.79 14.81
N GLU A 83 -5.48 -7.02 14.75
CA GLU A 83 -5.10 -6.24 13.58
C GLU A 83 -4.01 -7.01 12.83
N SER A 84 -3.96 -6.87 11.50
CA SER A 84 -2.93 -7.51 10.67
C SER A 84 -2.27 -6.53 9.72
N ALA A 85 -1.03 -6.84 9.35
CA ALA A 85 -0.28 -6.13 8.33
C ALA A 85 0.46 -7.13 7.44
N ILE A 86 0.70 -6.73 6.18
CA ILE A 86 1.50 -7.49 5.22
C ILE A 86 2.76 -6.69 4.94
N TYR A 87 3.89 -7.38 4.97
CA TYR A 87 5.20 -6.86 4.62
C TYR A 87 5.85 -7.73 3.55
N TYR A 88 6.59 -7.09 2.67
CA TYR A 88 7.45 -7.76 1.71
C TYR A 88 8.88 -7.72 2.23
N VAL A 89 9.55 -8.86 2.22
CA VAL A 89 10.88 -9.03 2.78
C VAL A 89 11.80 -9.65 1.74
N THR A 90 13.10 -9.68 2.02
CA THR A 90 14.05 -10.46 1.22
C THR A 90 13.81 -11.95 1.39
N LYS A 91 14.30 -12.75 0.43
CA LYS A 91 14.24 -14.22 0.53
C LYS A 91 14.89 -14.73 1.82
N ASP A 92 16.04 -14.17 2.19
CA ASP A 92 16.80 -14.64 3.36
C ASP A 92 16.00 -14.41 4.66
N VAL A 93 15.41 -13.21 4.83
CA VAL A 93 14.53 -12.92 5.97
C VAL A 93 13.30 -13.81 5.96
N TYR A 94 12.71 -14.04 4.78
CA TYR A 94 11.58 -14.95 4.66
C TYR A 94 11.94 -16.37 5.09
N ASP A 95 13.09 -16.88 4.67
CA ASP A 95 13.52 -18.25 4.98
C ASP A 95 13.89 -18.41 6.47
N GLU A 96 14.43 -17.36 7.10
CA GLU A 96 14.78 -17.32 8.52
C GLU A 96 13.55 -17.24 9.45
N CYS A 97 12.49 -16.57 9.02
CA CYS A 97 11.29 -16.39 9.84
C CYS A 97 10.36 -17.62 9.83
N GLU A 98 9.80 -17.99 10.98
CA GLU A 98 8.79 -19.04 11.11
C GLU A 98 7.41 -18.49 11.51
N ILE A 99 6.34 -19.20 11.13
CA ILE A 99 4.98 -18.87 11.58
C ILE A 99 4.90 -19.08 13.10
N GLY A 100 4.36 -18.11 13.82
CA GLY A 100 4.31 -18.07 15.28
C GLY A 100 5.43 -17.23 15.92
N GLU A 101 6.41 -16.78 15.14
CA GLU A 101 7.48 -15.91 15.65
C GLU A 101 7.06 -14.45 15.68
N LEU A 102 7.71 -13.67 16.55
CA LEU A 102 7.53 -12.22 16.60
C LEU A 102 8.36 -11.56 15.49
N PHE A 103 7.69 -10.89 14.57
CA PHE A 103 8.32 -10.09 13.53
C PHE A 103 8.20 -8.60 13.85
N LYS A 104 9.29 -7.88 13.61
CA LYS A 104 9.34 -6.43 13.69
C LYS A 104 9.78 -5.87 12.34
N TYR A 105 8.95 -4.98 11.81
CA TYR A 105 9.21 -4.25 10.58
C TYR A 105 10.46 -3.37 10.73
N ASP A 106 11.36 -3.52 9.77
CA ASP A 106 12.55 -2.71 9.61
C ASP A 106 12.49 -1.96 8.25
N PRO A 107 12.39 -0.61 8.24
CA PRO A 107 12.30 0.16 6.99
C PRO A 107 13.55 0.11 6.11
N GLU A 108 14.70 -0.32 6.61
CA GLU A 108 15.92 -0.47 5.81
C GLU A 108 15.99 -1.83 5.08
N ARG A 109 15.17 -2.80 5.52
CA ARG A 109 15.17 -4.19 5.05
C ARG A 109 13.86 -4.60 4.38
N ASP A 110 12.73 -4.08 4.86
CA ASP A 110 11.39 -4.53 4.55
C ASP A 110 10.55 -3.45 3.86
N PHE A 111 9.59 -3.88 3.04
CA PHE A 111 8.73 -3.00 2.25
C PHE A 111 7.27 -3.09 2.69
N LYS A 112 6.64 -1.93 2.89
CA LYS A 112 5.20 -1.79 3.23
C LYS A 112 4.29 -2.02 2.03
N ASP A 113 4.80 -1.68 0.87
CA ASP A 113 4.08 -1.72 -0.40
C ASP A 113 4.72 -2.78 -1.29
N GLU A 114 3.89 -3.36 -2.14
CA GLU A 114 4.30 -4.41 -3.05
C GLU A 114 5.40 -3.92 -4.01
N PRO A 115 6.56 -4.59 -4.08
CA PRO A 115 7.59 -4.28 -5.05
C PRO A 115 7.05 -4.45 -6.47
N VAL A 116 7.08 -3.38 -7.26
CA VAL A 116 6.63 -3.38 -8.65
C VAL A 116 7.29 -2.25 -9.44
N GLU A 117 7.77 -2.56 -10.64
CA GLU A 117 8.20 -1.55 -11.61
C GLU A 117 7.04 -1.21 -12.56
N LYS A 118 6.75 0.09 -12.74
CA LYS A 118 5.67 0.57 -13.60
C LYS A 118 6.24 1.39 -14.75
N LYS A 119 5.92 1.01 -16.00
CA LYS A 119 6.37 1.70 -17.22
C LYS A 119 5.19 1.97 -18.15
N LYS A 120 5.17 3.11 -18.84
CA LYS A 120 4.23 3.33 -19.95
C LYS A 120 4.62 2.42 -21.11
N GLY A 121 3.65 1.66 -21.62
CA GLY A 121 3.83 0.85 -22.83
C GLY A 121 3.85 1.75 -24.06
N GLY A 122 4.86 1.59 -24.92
CA GLY A 122 4.96 2.32 -26.18
C GLY A 122 5.29 3.81 -26.01
N THR A 123 6.57 4.15 -25.86
CA THR A 123 7.07 5.37 -26.50
C THR A 123 7.02 5.11 -28.01
N ALA A 124 5.94 5.51 -28.66
CA ALA A 124 6.01 5.75 -30.09
C ALA A 124 7.03 6.88 -30.27
N ASN A 125 8.16 6.59 -30.91
CA ASN A 125 9.01 7.62 -31.48
C ASN A 125 8.13 8.40 -32.46
N GLU A 126 7.73 9.61 -32.08
CA GLU A 126 7.24 10.60 -33.03
C GLU A 126 8.46 11.02 -33.86
N GLY A 127 8.56 10.46 -35.07
CA GLY A 127 9.51 10.83 -36.12
C GLY A 127 8.76 11.07 -37.41
#